data_AF-A0A3L8DJK7-F1
#
_entry.id   AF-A0A3L8DJK7-F1
#
_cell.length_a   1.000
_cell.length_b   1.000
_cell.length_c   1.000
_cell.angle_alpha   90.00
_cell.angle_beta   90.00
_cell.angle_gamma   90.00
#
_symmetry.space_group_name_H-M   'P 1'
#
loop_
_entity.id
_entity.type
_entity.pdbx_description
1 polymer ?
#
loop_
_entity_poly.entity_id
_entity_poly.type
_entity_poly.pdbx_seq_one_letter_code
_entity_poly.pdbx_strand_id
1 'polypeptide(L)'
;MHGIRSPSRNFCCANEERTRGIKCVRNIIQDLERYGSAGLLHITILSDIIGKPIKIWNYDGSLNRIVGKEKKGRPIDVEYHPIDSKHTQIGDNSIQLYQFYYYPISFFIPPKFPNPSLGHWTLRHGKDPDDTIVDLNSCLFSVIGSQTGQDPSKLREQLVLKLKRNLQELACQVDEIIRLKGNDGITLMIGGARYNGNSPRDAAIILDNSQNVLCENCRYLGHPRGHASHPHATGNLDSVENYARSTGKRRTGFLSRNDQNLVAHLALSTQQAQNAMEKLNTPEESVSEEISTEILKAAVKPYRAALPKAKLYDCDGISRQEKKDFLTVILVMRHHQNKMCMPDADVFVVTFYPFLGKYLFYGKIEQ
;
A
#
# COMPACT_ATOMS: atom_id res chain seq x y z
N MET A 1 -4.00 -47.43 35.04
CA MET A 1 -4.55 -46.45 34.07
C MET A 1 -3.73 -45.18 34.18
N HIS A 2 -3.01 -44.77 33.13
CA HIS A 2 -2.32 -43.48 33.08
C HIS A 2 -3.08 -42.52 32.19
N GLY A 3 -3.53 -41.39 32.77
CA GLY A 3 -4.18 -40.32 32.02
C GLY A 3 -3.14 -39.47 31.31
N ILE A 4 -3.06 -39.58 29.99
CA ILE A 4 -2.23 -38.72 29.15
C ILE A 4 -2.87 -37.31 29.15
N ARG A 5 -2.20 -36.34 29.78
CA ARG A 5 -2.56 -34.92 29.64
C ARG A 5 -2.04 -34.40 28.30
N SER A 6 -2.94 -34.09 27.38
CA SER A 6 -2.60 -33.40 26.13
C SER A 6 -1.98 -32.02 26.42
N PRO A 7 -0.90 -31.61 25.73
CA PRO A 7 -0.35 -30.26 25.85
C PRO A 7 -1.34 -29.19 25.36
N SER A 8 -1.25 -28.00 25.94
CA SER A 8 -2.18 -26.91 25.72
C SER A 8 -2.04 -26.25 24.33
N ARG A 9 -3.18 -25.82 23.76
CA ARG A 9 -3.25 -25.06 22.49
C ARG A 9 -2.51 -23.70 22.51
N ASN A 10 -2.05 -23.24 23.67
CA ASN A 10 -1.47 -21.90 23.84
C ASN A 10 -0.01 -21.79 23.34
N PHE A 11 0.70 -22.89 23.12
CA PHE A 11 2.10 -22.85 22.64
C PHE A 11 2.23 -22.64 21.11
N CYS A 12 1.16 -22.86 20.34
CA CYS A 12 1.22 -22.80 18.88
C CYS A 12 1.15 -21.35 18.35
N CYS A 13 0.20 -20.54 18.81
CA CYS A 13 0.03 -19.15 18.34
C CYS A 13 1.30 -18.30 18.55
N ALA A 14 1.94 -18.43 19.71
CA ALA A 14 3.16 -17.68 20.04
C ALA A 14 4.35 -18.02 19.09
N ASN A 15 4.42 -19.25 18.56
CA ASN A 15 5.44 -19.63 17.59
C ASN A 15 5.13 -19.11 16.19
N GLU A 16 3.87 -19.09 15.77
CA GLU A 16 3.45 -18.55 14.47
C GLU A 16 3.63 -17.03 14.42
N GLU A 17 3.20 -16.30 15.44
CA GLU A 17 3.40 -14.85 15.59
C GLU A 17 4.89 -14.49 15.61
N ARG A 18 5.71 -15.19 16.40
CA ARG A 18 7.17 -15.00 16.41
C ARG A 18 7.80 -15.29 15.05
N THR A 19 7.32 -16.31 14.32
CA THR A 19 7.80 -16.62 12.97
C THR A 19 7.41 -15.55 11.95
N ARG A 20 6.19 -14.99 12.05
CA ARG A 20 5.73 -13.84 11.26
C ARG A 20 6.59 -12.60 11.54
N GLY A 21 6.80 -12.25 12.81
CA GLY A 21 7.65 -11.14 13.23
C GLY A 21 9.08 -11.28 12.69
N ILE A 22 9.68 -12.46 12.86
CA ILE A 22 11.02 -12.79 12.33
C ILE A 22 11.07 -12.59 10.80
N LYS A 23 10.04 -13.00 10.07
CA LYS A 23 9.96 -12.82 8.62
C LYS A 23 9.82 -11.35 8.23
N CYS A 24 8.98 -10.57 8.93
CA CYS A 24 8.84 -9.13 8.69
C CYS A 24 10.17 -8.39 8.92
N VAL A 25 10.87 -8.64 10.04
CA VAL A 25 12.19 -8.04 10.31
C VAL A 25 13.23 -8.44 9.26
N ARG A 26 13.26 -9.71 8.83
CA ARG A 26 14.17 -10.14 7.73
C ARG A 26 13.91 -9.40 6.43
N ASN A 27 12.65 -9.16 6.07
CA ASN A 27 12.32 -8.45 4.85
C ASN A 27 12.74 -6.98 4.95
N ILE A 28 12.55 -6.32 6.10
CA ILE A 28 13.02 -4.95 6.36
C ILE A 28 14.56 -4.87 6.24
N ILE A 29 15.28 -5.87 6.76
CA ILE A 29 16.73 -5.99 6.61
C ILE A 29 17.11 -6.13 5.13
N GLN A 30 16.47 -7.05 4.40
CA GLN A 30 16.76 -7.31 2.99
C GLN A 30 16.42 -6.12 2.08
N ASP A 31 15.39 -5.35 2.41
CA ASP A 31 15.04 -4.12 1.72
C ASP A 31 16.16 -3.08 1.92
N LEU A 32 16.56 -2.81 3.16
CA LEU A 32 17.69 -1.90 3.47
C LEU A 32 19.01 -2.31 2.82
N GLU A 33 19.31 -3.61 2.77
CA GLU A 33 20.49 -4.18 2.07
C GLU A 33 20.45 -3.97 0.56
N ARG A 34 19.25 -3.83 -0.03
CA ARG A 34 19.01 -3.61 -1.46
C ARG A 34 18.73 -2.14 -1.78
N TYR A 35 19.22 -1.22 -0.94
CA TYR A 35 19.00 0.22 -1.07
C TYR A 35 17.51 0.63 -0.99
N GLY A 36 16.72 -0.14 -0.27
CA GLY A 36 15.37 0.20 0.15
C GLY A 36 15.32 1.44 1.04
N SER A 37 14.11 1.98 1.22
CA SER A 37 13.89 3.27 1.87
C SER A 37 14.14 3.23 3.38
N ALA A 38 14.42 4.40 3.96
CA ALA A 38 14.54 4.53 5.41
C ALA A 38 13.46 5.42 6.02
N GLY A 39 13.01 5.03 7.23
CA GLY A 39 11.93 5.69 7.96
C GLY A 39 12.08 5.54 9.48
N LEU A 40 11.02 5.79 10.24
CA LEU A 40 11.13 5.99 11.70
C LEU A 40 11.78 4.83 12.48
N LEU A 41 11.49 3.57 12.15
CA LEU A 41 12.14 2.40 12.78
C LEU A 41 13.67 2.49 12.67
N HIS A 42 14.14 2.91 11.50
CA HIS A 42 15.56 3.05 11.20
C HIS A 42 16.14 4.25 11.96
N ILE A 43 15.40 5.35 12.09
CA ILE A 43 15.78 6.52 12.91
C ILE A 43 15.96 6.14 14.39
N THR A 44 15.07 5.31 14.96
CA THR A 44 15.23 4.80 16.34
C THR A 44 16.55 4.07 16.52
N ILE A 45 16.85 3.12 15.63
CA ILE A 45 18.07 2.31 15.73
C ILE A 45 19.32 3.13 15.39
N LEU A 46 19.23 4.08 14.46
CA LEU A 46 20.29 5.04 14.13
C LEU A 46 20.60 5.96 15.31
N SER A 47 19.58 6.46 16.04
CA SER A 47 19.78 7.23 17.27
C SER A 47 20.58 6.41 18.30
N ASP A 48 20.32 5.10 18.42
CA ASP A 48 21.09 4.19 19.29
C ASP A 48 22.50 3.88 18.76
N ILE A 49 22.73 3.92 17.44
CA ILE A 49 24.06 3.71 16.82
C ILE A 49 24.94 4.94 17.03
N ILE A 50 24.37 6.13 16.82
CA ILE A 50 25.06 7.41 16.86
C ILE A 50 25.21 7.92 18.31
N GLY A 51 24.36 7.44 19.22
CA GLY A 51 24.37 7.85 20.62
C GLY A 51 23.83 9.27 20.87
N LYS A 52 23.06 9.83 19.93
CA LYS A 52 22.52 11.20 19.96
C LYS A 52 20.99 11.21 19.73
N PRO A 53 20.25 12.17 20.31
CA PRO A 53 18.84 12.37 19.98
C PRO A 53 18.67 12.76 18.50
N ILE A 54 17.59 12.30 17.86
CA ILE A 54 17.22 12.71 16.50
C ILE A 54 15.87 13.42 16.55
N LYS A 55 15.84 14.69 16.16
CA LYS A 55 14.63 15.50 15.98
C LYS A 55 14.11 15.32 14.58
N ILE A 56 12.82 15.01 14.48
CA ILE A 56 12.09 14.84 13.23
C ILE A 56 11.16 16.03 13.09
N TRP A 57 11.26 16.71 11.95
CA TRP A 57 10.48 17.88 11.60
C TRP A 57 9.56 17.58 10.42
N ASN A 58 8.37 18.18 10.44
CA ASN A 58 7.47 18.18 9.29
C ASN A 58 7.93 19.26 8.29
N TYR A 59 7.55 19.12 7.02
CA TYR A 59 7.83 20.11 5.96
C TYR A 59 7.30 21.54 6.27
N ASP A 60 6.25 21.66 7.08
CA ASP A 60 5.70 22.95 7.55
C ASP A 60 6.58 23.65 8.60
N GLY A 61 7.72 23.04 8.96
CA GLY A 61 8.68 23.55 9.91
C GLY A 61 8.41 23.15 11.36
N SER A 62 7.27 22.52 11.67
CA SER A 62 6.89 22.08 13.02
C SER A 62 7.68 20.84 13.48
N LEU A 63 7.93 20.73 14.79
CA LEU A 63 8.61 19.58 15.38
C LEU A 63 7.62 18.42 15.51
N ASN A 64 7.84 17.34 14.77
CA ASN A 64 7.03 16.13 14.85
C ASN A 64 7.39 15.31 16.11
N ARG A 65 8.66 14.96 16.26
CA ARG A 65 9.13 14.04 17.33
C ARG A 65 10.59 14.27 17.67
N ILE A 66 10.98 13.83 18.87
CA ILE A 66 12.38 13.60 19.21
C ILE A 66 12.52 12.13 19.61
N VAL A 67 13.41 11.42 18.92
CA VAL A 67 13.79 10.03 19.12
C VAL A 67 15.08 10.00 19.94
N GLY A 68 15.19 9.08 20.90
CA GLY A 68 16.35 8.99 21.80
C GLY A 68 16.53 10.23 22.69
N LYS A 69 15.45 10.75 23.28
CA LYS A 69 15.47 11.95 24.15
C LYS A 69 16.42 11.84 25.34
N GLU A 70 16.63 10.62 25.81
CA GLU A 70 17.52 10.26 26.92
C GLU A 70 19.02 10.27 26.56
N LYS A 71 19.35 10.37 25.26
CA LYS A 71 20.74 10.36 24.78
C LYS A 71 21.41 11.72 24.95
N LYS A 72 22.73 11.70 25.12
CA LYS A 72 23.53 12.91 25.36
C LYS A 72 24.06 13.49 24.04
N GLY A 73 24.38 14.79 24.06
CA GLY A 73 24.97 15.51 22.93
C GLY A 73 23.98 16.31 22.09
N ARG A 74 24.50 17.05 21.11
CA ARG A 74 23.70 17.89 20.21
C ARG A 74 22.74 17.01 19.38
N PRO A 75 21.43 17.30 19.38
CA PRO A 75 20.48 16.59 18.53
C PRO A 75 20.81 16.73 17.04
N ILE A 76 20.43 15.73 16.25
CA ILE A 76 20.46 15.72 14.79
C ILE A 76 19.08 16.12 14.30
N ASP A 77 18.98 17.02 13.34
CA ASP A 77 17.70 17.51 12.80
C ASP A 77 17.45 16.89 11.41
N VAL A 78 16.38 16.10 11.26
CA VAL A 78 15.92 15.56 9.98
C VAL A 78 14.52 16.09 9.67
N GLU A 79 14.25 16.44 8.43
CA GLU A 79 12.95 16.97 7.99
C GLU A 79 12.35 16.04 6.92
N TYR A 80 11.06 15.71 7.06
CA TYR A 80 10.36 14.80 6.14
C TYR A 80 9.41 15.56 5.23
N HIS A 81 9.61 15.34 3.92
CA HIS A 81 8.78 15.89 2.86
C HIS A 81 7.95 14.74 2.26
N PRO A 82 6.63 14.67 2.52
CA PRO A 82 5.78 13.67 1.89
C PRO A 82 5.72 13.89 0.37
N ILE A 83 5.37 12.84 -0.37
CA ILE A 83 5.13 12.94 -1.82
C ILE A 83 4.07 14.01 -2.05
N ASP A 84 4.38 14.94 -2.94
CA ASP A 84 3.61 16.17 -3.08
C ASP A 84 2.24 15.92 -3.72
N SER A 85 1.21 15.77 -2.89
CA SER A 85 -0.19 15.60 -3.31
C SER A 85 -0.79 16.83 -4.02
N LYS A 86 0.02 17.89 -4.26
CA LYS A 86 -0.43 19.15 -4.87
C LYS A 86 0.31 19.56 -6.15
N HIS A 87 1.44 18.94 -6.51
CA HIS A 87 2.16 19.32 -7.73
C HIS A 87 1.55 18.80 -9.05
N THR A 88 0.39 18.14 -9.01
CA THR A 88 -0.39 17.74 -10.21
C THR A 88 -1.61 18.61 -10.50
N GLN A 89 -1.85 19.69 -9.74
CA GLN A 89 -2.89 20.68 -10.03
C GLN A 89 -2.41 22.12 -9.82
N ILE A 90 -1.83 22.71 -10.87
CA ILE A 90 -2.05 24.07 -11.38
C ILE A 90 -1.30 24.13 -12.72
N GLY A 91 -2.03 24.29 -13.82
CA GLY A 91 -1.45 24.16 -15.16
C GLY A 91 -2.45 24.34 -16.30
N ASP A 92 -3.56 25.06 -16.07
CA ASP A 92 -4.46 25.47 -17.15
C ASP A 92 -4.70 26.98 -17.07
N ASN A 93 -4.00 27.70 -17.95
CA ASN A 93 -4.32 29.01 -18.53
C ASN A 93 -4.99 30.11 -17.65
N SER A 94 -4.16 31.01 -17.08
CA SER A 94 -4.23 32.45 -17.42
C SER A 94 -3.12 33.27 -16.76
N ILE A 95 -2.71 34.34 -17.45
CA ILE A 95 -1.68 35.29 -17.03
C ILE A 95 -2.35 36.46 -16.31
N GLN A 96 -1.87 36.85 -15.12
CA GLN A 96 -1.56 38.24 -14.73
C GLN A 96 -1.05 38.34 -13.28
N LEU A 97 0.22 38.80 -13.16
CA LEU A 97 0.73 39.88 -12.28
C LEU A 97 0.16 40.02 -10.85
N TYR A 98 0.98 40.10 -9.78
CA TYR A 98 2.10 41.03 -9.62
C TYR A 98 3.27 40.54 -8.72
N GLN A 99 4.46 41.05 -9.07
CA GLN A 99 5.75 41.22 -8.36
C GLN A 99 5.75 41.04 -6.82
N PHE A 100 6.77 40.50 -6.14
CA PHE A 100 8.24 40.70 -6.21
C PHE A 100 9.00 39.46 -5.63
N TYR A 101 10.35 39.30 -5.52
CA TYR A 101 11.55 40.12 -5.83
C TYR A 101 12.71 39.18 -6.27
N TYR A 102 13.66 39.70 -7.07
CA TYR A 102 15.03 39.23 -7.42
C TYR A 102 15.66 38.00 -6.70
N TYR A 103 16.06 36.97 -7.48
CA TYR A 103 17.45 36.66 -7.92
C TYR A 103 17.37 35.64 -9.09
N PRO A 104 18.39 35.50 -9.97
CA PRO A 104 18.22 34.85 -11.28
C PRO A 104 18.23 33.32 -11.21
N ILE A 105 17.35 32.70 -11.99
CA ILE A 105 17.25 31.25 -12.16
C ILE A 105 18.43 30.77 -13.01
N SER A 106 19.47 30.25 -12.36
CA SER A 106 20.49 29.40 -12.98
C SER A 106 20.29 27.95 -12.55
N PHE A 107 19.74 27.13 -13.46
CA PHE A 107 19.75 25.67 -13.42
C PHE A 107 19.30 24.99 -12.12
N PHE A 108 18.00 25.02 -11.83
CA PHE A 108 17.40 23.96 -11.02
C PHE A 108 17.22 22.71 -11.91
N ILE A 109 18.32 21.99 -12.14
CA ILE A 109 18.25 20.61 -12.61
C ILE A 109 17.73 19.81 -11.41
N PRO A 110 16.51 19.23 -11.44
CA PRO A 110 16.06 18.41 -10.33
C PRO A 110 17.07 17.27 -10.14
N PRO A 111 17.56 17.01 -8.91
CA PRO A 111 18.49 15.91 -8.68
C PRO A 111 17.85 14.62 -9.18
N LYS A 112 18.66 13.76 -9.83
CA LYS A 112 18.19 12.46 -10.36
C LYS A 112 17.95 11.49 -9.20
N PHE A 113 16.90 11.73 -8.43
CA PHE A 113 16.44 10.81 -7.40
C PHE A 113 15.87 9.56 -8.08
N PRO A 114 16.38 8.36 -7.77
CA PRO A 114 16.06 7.15 -8.52
C PRO A 114 14.70 6.53 -8.17
N ASN A 115 13.90 7.16 -7.29
CA ASN A 115 12.48 6.84 -7.15
C ASN A 115 11.64 8.06 -6.68
N PRO A 116 10.93 8.77 -7.58
CA PRO A 116 10.16 9.97 -7.23
C PRO A 116 8.81 9.69 -6.55
N SER A 117 8.40 8.43 -6.40
CA SER A 117 7.15 8.01 -5.74
C SER A 117 7.36 7.71 -4.24
N LEU A 118 8.35 8.31 -3.60
CA LEU A 118 8.69 8.12 -2.18
C LEU A 118 8.96 9.48 -1.52
N GLY A 119 8.56 9.63 -0.26
CA GLY A 119 8.84 10.84 0.51
C GLY A 119 10.34 11.03 0.76
N HIS A 120 10.77 12.29 0.82
CA HIS A 120 12.18 12.68 0.88
C HIS A 120 12.60 13.13 2.28
N TRP A 121 13.87 12.93 2.61
CA TRP A 121 14.47 13.37 3.88
C TRP A 121 15.51 14.45 3.61
N THR A 122 15.34 15.62 4.22
CA THR A 122 16.24 16.77 4.05
C THR A 122 16.83 17.23 5.38
N LEU A 123 17.82 18.13 5.33
CA LEU A 123 18.10 19.03 6.44
C LEU A 123 16.89 19.98 6.64
N ARG A 124 16.92 20.75 7.74
CA ARG A 124 15.92 21.79 8.01
C ARG A 124 15.73 22.73 6.82
N HIS A 125 14.48 23.13 6.57
CA HIS A 125 14.09 24.05 5.49
C HIS A 125 14.35 23.48 4.08
N GLY A 126 14.15 22.17 3.90
CA GLY A 126 14.23 21.51 2.59
C GLY A 126 15.62 21.45 1.95
N LYS A 127 16.72 21.75 2.68
CA LYS A 127 18.07 21.72 2.10
C LYS A 127 18.61 20.28 2.01
N ASP A 128 19.10 19.89 0.84
CA ASP A 128 19.91 18.68 0.69
C ASP A 128 21.36 18.89 1.20
N PRO A 129 22.03 17.82 1.69
CA PRO A 129 23.46 17.85 1.99
C PRO A 129 24.33 18.08 0.75
N ASP A 130 25.42 18.83 0.92
CA ASP A 130 26.32 19.21 -0.19
C ASP A 130 27.08 17.98 -0.78
N ASP A 131 27.40 16.98 0.04
CA ASP A 131 28.02 15.70 -0.36
C ASP A 131 27.00 14.54 -0.39
N THR A 132 25.97 14.65 -1.23
CA THR A 132 24.98 13.56 -1.39
C THR A 132 25.54 12.40 -2.23
N ILE A 133 25.73 11.24 -1.60
CA ILE A 133 25.96 9.98 -2.34
C ILE A 133 24.70 9.70 -3.17
N VAL A 134 24.89 9.45 -4.47
CA VAL A 134 23.81 9.24 -5.45
C VAL A 134 23.41 7.76 -5.51
N ASP A 135 23.22 7.13 -4.35
CA ASP A 135 22.70 5.77 -4.22
C ASP A 135 21.19 5.77 -3.91
N LEU A 136 20.53 4.66 -4.20
CA LEU A 136 19.07 4.53 -4.09
C LEU A 136 18.60 4.76 -2.64
N ASN A 137 17.62 5.65 -2.48
CA ASN A 137 16.92 5.95 -1.23
C ASN A 137 17.82 6.26 -0.01
N SER A 138 18.98 6.91 -0.21
CA SER A 138 19.93 7.21 0.88
C SER A 138 19.81 8.60 1.51
N CYS A 139 18.81 9.39 1.15
CA CYS A 139 18.57 10.74 1.66
C CYS A 139 18.65 10.85 3.20
N LEU A 140 18.00 9.95 3.95
CA LEU A 140 18.09 9.94 5.42
C LEU A 140 19.54 9.75 5.92
N PHE A 141 20.28 8.81 5.32
CA PHE A 141 21.66 8.52 5.72
C PHE A 141 22.59 9.68 5.38
N SER A 142 22.38 10.38 4.26
CA SER A 142 23.13 11.59 3.87
C SER A 142 22.85 12.78 4.79
N VAL A 143 21.59 13.00 5.17
CA VAL A 143 21.20 14.06 6.12
C VAL A 143 21.79 13.82 7.51
N ILE A 144 21.79 12.58 7.98
CA ILE A 144 22.41 12.20 9.26
C ILE A 144 23.95 12.24 9.16
N GLY A 145 24.52 11.75 8.06
CA GLY A 145 25.96 11.71 7.82
C GLY A 145 26.59 13.10 7.86
N SER A 146 26.02 14.05 7.11
CA SER A 146 26.51 15.44 7.06
C SER A 146 26.50 16.16 8.42
N GLN A 147 25.54 15.84 9.30
CA GLN A 147 25.47 16.39 10.67
C GLN A 147 26.35 15.66 11.69
N THR A 148 26.86 14.47 11.35
CA THR A 148 27.64 13.63 12.27
C THR A 148 29.09 13.41 11.85
N GLY A 149 29.46 13.77 10.62
CA GLY A 149 30.75 13.44 10.02
C GLY A 149 30.89 11.94 9.68
N GLN A 150 29.77 11.20 9.62
CA GLN A 150 29.77 9.77 9.30
C GLN A 150 29.38 9.53 7.85
N ASP A 151 30.02 8.52 7.25
CA ASP A 151 29.71 8.08 5.90
C ASP A 151 28.29 7.46 5.81
N PRO A 152 27.43 7.87 4.86
CA PRO A 152 26.08 7.35 4.71
C PRO A 152 26.00 5.84 4.48
N SER A 153 26.92 5.27 3.69
CA SER A 153 26.97 3.83 3.43
C SER A 153 27.30 3.06 4.71
N LYS A 154 28.28 3.53 5.49
CA LYS A 154 28.62 2.95 6.80
C LYS A 154 27.48 3.04 7.81
N LEU A 155 26.70 4.14 7.80
CA LEU A 155 25.50 4.25 8.63
C LEU A 155 24.44 3.19 8.24
N ARG A 156 24.23 2.96 6.93
CA ARG A 156 23.34 1.90 6.42
C ARG A 156 23.84 0.51 6.80
N GLU A 157 25.13 0.22 6.65
CA GLU A 157 25.75 -1.05 7.07
C GLU A 157 25.62 -1.31 8.57
N GLN A 158 25.92 -0.32 9.41
CA GLN A 158 25.79 -0.42 10.87
C GLN A 158 24.34 -0.66 11.30
N LEU A 159 23.37 -0.01 10.65
CA LEU A 159 21.95 -0.24 10.86
C LEU A 159 21.56 -1.68 10.51
N VAL A 160 21.94 -2.17 9.33
CA VAL A 160 21.71 -3.57 8.89
C VAL A 160 22.32 -4.56 9.88
N LEU A 161 23.55 -4.34 10.34
CA LEU A 161 24.23 -5.19 11.32
C LEU A 161 23.51 -5.20 12.68
N LYS A 162 23.01 -4.04 13.14
CA LYS A 162 22.28 -3.94 14.41
C LYS A 162 20.90 -4.58 14.34
N LEU A 163 20.17 -4.38 13.24
CA LEU A 163 18.92 -5.09 12.95
C LEU A 163 19.11 -6.62 12.93
N LYS A 164 20.16 -7.13 12.27
CA LYS A 164 20.49 -8.56 12.25
C LYS A 164 20.80 -9.12 13.63
N ARG A 165 21.54 -8.39 14.47
CA ARG A 165 21.88 -8.80 15.85
C ARG A 165 20.65 -8.84 16.75
N ASN A 166 19.76 -7.86 16.65
CA ASN A 166 18.58 -7.72 17.51
C ASN A 166 17.32 -8.36 16.90
N LEU A 167 17.47 -9.19 15.85
CA LEU A 167 16.37 -9.69 15.02
C LEU A 167 15.27 -10.40 15.82
N GLN A 168 15.61 -11.15 16.86
CA GLN A 168 14.60 -11.85 17.68
C GLN A 168 13.81 -10.91 18.60
N GLU A 169 14.47 -9.90 19.16
CA GLU A 169 13.84 -8.91 20.05
C GLU A 169 12.90 -7.99 19.24
N LEU A 170 13.39 -7.49 18.11
CA LEU A 170 12.60 -6.73 17.14
C LEU A 170 11.41 -7.54 16.61
N ALA A 171 11.56 -8.84 16.39
CA ALA A 171 10.47 -9.70 15.94
C ALA A 171 9.35 -9.82 16.97
N CYS A 172 9.67 -9.84 18.26
CA CYS A 172 8.66 -9.83 19.34
C CYS A 172 7.97 -8.46 19.47
N GLN A 173 8.63 -7.37 19.08
CA GLN A 173 8.11 -6.01 19.14
C GLN A 173 7.48 -5.54 17.81
N VAL A 174 7.56 -6.32 16.73
CA VAL A 174 7.16 -5.87 15.38
C VAL A 174 5.70 -5.42 15.31
N ASP A 175 4.79 -6.12 16.00
CA ASP A 175 3.37 -5.77 16.00
C ASP A 175 3.09 -4.50 16.83
N GLU A 176 3.87 -4.22 17.86
CA GLU A 176 3.81 -2.94 18.60
C GLU A 176 4.40 -1.80 17.79
N ILE A 177 5.55 -2.03 17.13
CA ILE A 177 6.16 -1.10 16.17
C ILE A 177 5.19 -0.81 15.01
N ILE A 178 4.38 -1.77 14.58
CA ILE A 178 3.30 -1.57 13.59
C ILE A 178 2.15 -0.75 14.19
N ARG A 179 1.65 -1.10 15.37
CA ARG A 179 0.49 -0.43 16.00
C ARG A 179 0.75 1.02 16.40
N LEU A 180 1.96 1.34 16.85
CA LEU A 180 2.36 2.72 17.15
C LEU A 180 2.24 3.65 15.92
N LYS A 181 2.21 3.11 14.69
CA LYS A 181 2.13 3.92 13.46
C LYS A 181 0.78 4.61 13.25
N GLY A 182 -0.31 4.00 13.72
CA GLY A 182 -1.68 4.44 13.41
C GLY A 182 -2.10 5.74 14.10
N ASN A 183 -1.45 6.11 15.21
CA ASN A 183 -1.84 7.29 16.01
C ASN A 183 -1.01 8.56 15.71
N ASP A 184 0.16 8.41 15.07
CA ASP A 184 1.23 9.41 15.10
C ASP A 184 1.70 9.90 13.71
N GLY A 185 1.01 9.50 12.62
CA GLY A 185 1.36 9.89 11.25
C GLY A 185 2.66 9.25 10.72
N ILE A 186 2.94 8.01 11.11
CA ILE A 186 4.25 7.36 10.86
C ILE A 186 4.23 6.51 9.59
N THR A 187 4.90 6.98 8.55
CA THR A 187 5.24 6.15 7.39
C THR A 187 6.41 5.22 7.73
N LEU A 188 6.10 3.97 8.07
CA LEU A 188 7.00 2.87 7.76
C LEU A 188 6.53 2.30 6.44
N MET A 189 7.43 2.18 5.47
CA MET A 189 7.17 1.48 4.21
C MET A 189 6.94 0.00 4.49
N ILE A 190 5.68 -0.39 4.70
CA ILE A 190 5.25 -1.77 4.79
C ILE A 190 4.69 -2.11 3.40
N GLY A 191 5.61 -2.25 2.45
CA GLY A 191 5.25 -2.64 1.09
C GLY A 191 4.67 -4.06 1.08
N GLY A 192 3.65 -4.26 0.26
CA GLY A 192 2.99 -5.56 0.09
C GLY A 192 1.63 -5.51 -0.59
N ALA A 193 1.26 -4.35 -1.14
CA ALA A 193 0.19 -4.16 -2.09
C ALA A 193 0.71 -3.37 -3.29
N ARG A 194 0.87 -4.03 -4.44
CA ARG A 194 1.21 -3.39 -5.72
C ARG A 194 0.47 -4.03 -6.88
N TYR A 195 0.42 -3.32 -8.01
CA TYR A 195 0.14 -3.89 -9.32
C TYR A 195 1.03 -3.28 -10.40
N ASN A 196 1.84 -4.10 -11.05
CA ASN A 196 2.71 -3.74 -12.16
C ASN A 196 2.43 -4.57 -13.44
N GLY A 197 1.25 -5.19 -13.51
CA GLY A 197 0.84 -6.03 -14.63
C GLY A 197 0.51 -5.21 -15.88
N ASN A 198 0.86 -5.76 -17.04
CA ASN A 198 0.74 -5.09 -18.34
C ASN A 198 -0.43 -5.64 -19.18
N SER A 199 -1.24 -6.53 -18.61
CA SER A 199 -2.33 -7.20 -19.31
C SER A 199 -3.48 -7.63 -18.40
N PRO A 200 -4.67 -7.90 -18.99
CA PRO A 200 -5.77 -8.60 -18.31
C PRO A 200 -5.36 -9.93 -17.68
N ARG A 201 -4.35 -10.63 -18.23
CA ARG A 201 -3.86 -11.90 -17.68
C ARG A 201 -3.15 -11.72 -16.33
N ASP A 202 -2.43 -10.60 -16.17
CA ASP A 202 -1.73 -10.30 -14.93
C ASP A 202 -2.72 -9.92 -13.82
N ALA A 203 -3.78 -9.17 -14.17
CA ALA A 203 -4.90 -8.94 -13.25
C ALA A 203 -5.64 -10.24 -12.91
N ALA A 204 -5.78 -11.17 -13.86
CA ALA A 204 -6.38 -12.48 -13.59
C ALA A 204 -5.64 -13.23 -12.49
N ILE A 205 -4.29 -13.26 -12.55
CA ILE A 205 -3.44 -13.90 -11.54
C ILE A 205 -3.69 -13.29 -10.15
N ILE A 206 -3.81 -11.97 -10.02
CA ILE A 206 -4.12 -11.32 -8.74
C ILE A 206 -5.51 -11.69 -8.22
N LEU A 207 -6.54 -11.65 -9.08
CA LEU A 207 -7.91 -12.00 -8.70
C LEU A 207 -8.02 -13.47 -8.29
N ASP A 208 -7.31 -14.37 -8.97
CA ASP A 208 -7.28 -15.81 -8.63
C ASP A 208 -6.45 -16.07 -7.36
N ASN A 209 -5.31 -15.40 -7.18
CA ASN A 209 -4.51 -15.47 -5.95
C ASN A 209 -5.23 -14.88 -4.73
N SER A 210 -6.21 -13.99 -4.92
CA SER A 210 -7.03 -13.39 -3.85
C SER A 210 -8.33 -14.17 -3.57
N GLN A 211 -8.70 -15.12 -4.43
CA GLN A 211 -9.94 -15.88 -4.31
C GLN A 211 -9.83 -16.99 -3.26
N ASN A 212 -10.83 -17.11 -2.38
CA ASN A 212 -10.95 -18.14 -1.34
C ASN A 212 -9.74 -18.24 -0.37
N VAL A 213 -8.99 -17.14 -0.21
CA VAL A 213 -7.85 -17.04 0.71
C VAL A 213 -8.04 -15.86 1.68
N LEU A 214 -7.27 -15.83 2.77
CA LEU A 214 -7.31 -14.73 3.74
C LEU A 214 -6.38 -13.58 3.35
N CYS A 215 -6.84 -12.35 3.58
CA CYS A 215 -6.02 -11.16 3.67
C CYS A 215 -5.40 -11.00 5.07
N GLU A 216 -4.44 -10.08 5.21
CA GLU A 216 -3.88 -9.71 6.52
C GLU A 216 -5.00 -9.27 7.48
N ASN A 217 -4.95 -9.79 8.72
CA ASN A 217 -5.93 -9.55 9.80
C ASN A 217 -7.41 -9.83 9.45
N CYS A 218 -7.68 -10.56 8.35
CA CYS A 218 -9.04 -10.87 7.91
C CYS A 218 -9.64 -12.11 8.60
N ARG A 219 -10.96 -12.08 8.83
CA ARG A 219 -11.76 -13.24 9.27
C ARG A 219 -12.57 -13.88 8.14
N TYR A 220 -12.60 -13.25 6.98
CA TYR A 220 -13.36 -13.66 5.80
C TYR A 220 -12.43 -13.80 4.60
N LEU A 221 -12.77 -14.72 3.70
CA LEU A 221 -12.00 -14.97 2.48
C LEU A 221 -12.28 -13.87 1.44
N GLY A 222 -11.26 -13.57 0.63
CA GLY A 222 -11.44 -12.79 -0.60
C GLY A 222 -12.36 -13.53 -1.57
N HIS A 223 -13.23 -12.79 -2.23
CA HIS A 223 -14.21 -13.33 -3.18
C HIS A 223 -14.34 -12.52 -4.48
N PRO A 224 -13.25 -12.01 -5.09
CA PRO A 224 -13.36 -11.26 -6.33
C PRO A 224 -14.03 -12.06 -7.45
N ARG A 225 -13.78 -13.36 -7.59
CA ARG A 225 -14.41 -14.19 -8.63
C ARG A 225 -15.91 -14.40 -8.41
N GLY A 226 -16.41 -14.14 -7.21
CA GLY A 226 -17.84 -14.10 -6.89
C GLY A 226 -18.61 -12.99 -7.62
N HIS A 227 -17.94 -12.16 -8.42
CA HIS A 227 -18.54 -11.10 -9.23
C HIS A 227 -18.30 -11.25 -10.74
N ALA A 228 -17.95 -12.46 -11.19
CA ALA A 228 -17.91 -12.81 -12.61
C ALA A 228 -18.77 -14.05 -12.89
N SER A 229 -19.43 -14.09 -14.05
CA SER A 229 -20.06 -15.33 -14.51
C SER A 229 -19.02 -16.41 -14.80
N HIS A 230 -19.26 -17.60 -14.26
CA HIS A 230 -18.46 -18.78 -14.57
C HIS A 230 -19.31 -20.05 -14.40
N PRO A 231 -20.00 -20.51 -15.47
CA PRO A 231 -20.99 -21.61 -15.37
C PRO A 231 -20.47 -22.95 -14.85
N HIS A 232 -19.15 -23.18 -14.90
CA HIS A 232 -18.49 -24.41 -14.42
C HIS A 232 -17.91 -24.26 -12.99
N ALA A 233 -18.14 -23.12 -12.32
CA ALA A 233 -17.71 -22.90 -10.95
C ALA A 233 -18.46 -23.80 -9.96
N THR A 234 -17.74 -24.43 -9.04
CA THR A 234 -18.31 -25.32 -8.01
C THR A 234 -18.39 -24.69 -6.63
N GLY A 235 -17.45 -23.80 -6.25
CA GLY A 235 -17.46 -23.15 -4.95
C GLY A 235 -18.51 -22.04 -4.82
N ASN A 236 -19.01 -21.85 -3.60
CA ASN A 236 -20.06 -20.87 -3.26
C ASN A 236 -19.72 -19.43 -3.64
N LEU A 237 -18.45 -19.07 -3.75
CA LEU A 237 -17.96 -17.72 -4.02
C LEU A 237 -17.20 -17.62 -5.36
N ASP A 238 -17.22 -18.68 -6.19
CA ASP A 238 -16.35 -18.82 -7.36
C ASP A 238 -16.95 -18.23 -8.67
N SER A 239 -18.23 -17.87 -8.61
CA SER A 239 -18.97 -17.15 -9.64
C SER A 239 -20.09 -16.31 -9.04
N VAL A 240 -20.60 -15.35 -9.81
CA VAL A 240 -21.74 -14.51 -9.39
C VAL A 240 -23.04 -15.28 -9.22
N GLU A 241 -23.27 -16.33 -10.01
CA GLU A 241 -24.43 -17.20 -9.87
C GLU A 241 -24.37 -17.98 -8.55
N ASN A 242 -23.21 -18.53 -8.20
CA ASN A 242 -22.99 -19.25 -6.95
C ASN A 242 -23.04 -18.30 -5.75
N TYR A 243 -22.48 -17.09 -5.86
CA TYR A 243 -22.45 -16.12 -4.77
C TYR A 243 -23.84 -15.57 -4.44
N ALA A 244 -24.66 -15.31 -5.45
CA ALA A 244 -26.04 -14.87 -5.23
C ALA A 244 -26.88 -15.97 -4.56
N ARG A 245 -26.76 -17.22 -5.03
CA ARG A 245 -27.40 -18.40 -4.40
C ARG A 245 -26.98 -18.61 -2.96
N SER A 246 -25.68 -18.68 -2.70
CA SER A 246 -25.14 -19.01 -1.38
C SER A 246 -25.42 -17.94 -0.32
N THR A 247 -25.61 -16.67 -0.72
CA THR A 247 -25.95 -15.58 0.20
C THR A 247 -27.44 -15.23 0.24
N GLY A 248 -28.28 -15.81 -0.63
CA GLY A 248 -29.69 -15.44 -0.78
C GLY A 248 -29.90 -13.97 -1.17
N LYS A 249 -28.90 -13.31 -1.75
CA LYS A 249 -28.88 -11.87 -2.04
C LYS A 249 -28.62 -11.62 -3.51
N ARG A 250 -29.21 -10.56 -4.05
CA ARG A 250 -28.93 -10.12 -5.42
C ARG A 250 -27.47 -9.66 -5.52
N ARG A 251 -26.83 -9.94 -6.65
CA ARG A 251 -25.42 -9.61 -6.92
C ARG A 251 -25.26 -9.03 -8.32
N THR A 252 -24.45 -7.99 -8.45
CA THR A 252 -23.96 -7.54 -9.75
C THR A 252 -22.68 -8.30 -10.13
N GLY A 253 -22.49 -8.54 -11.42
CA GLY A 253 -21.31 -9.19 -11.93
C GLY A 253 -21.07 -9.00 -13.41
N PHE A 254 -19.82 -9.26 -13.81
CA PHE A 254 -19.37 -9.26 -15.20
C PHE A 254 -19.87 -10.51 -15.95
N LEU A 255 -20.02 -10.40 -17.28
CA LEU A 255 -20.56 -11.49 -18.11
C LEU A 255 -19.62 -12.70 -18.26
N SER A 256 -18.34 -12.55 -17.88
CA SER A 256 -17.35 -13.62 -17.84
C SER A 256 -16.17 -13.25 -16.94
N ARG A 257 -15.32 -14.23 -16.59
CA ARG A 257 -14.02 -13.95 -15.96
C ARG A 257 -13.11 -13.10 -16.85
N ASN A 258 -13.20 -13.21 -18.18
CA ASN A 258 -12.37 -12.41 -19.10
C ASN A 258 -12.76 -10.93 -19.08
N ASP A 259 -14.05 -10.63 -19.00
CA ASP A 259 -14.55 -9.27 -18.81
C ASP A 259 -14.05 -8.69 -17.48
N GLN A 260 -14.13 -9.46 -16.39
CA GLN A 260 -13.59 -9.06 -15.10
C GLN A 260 -12.08 -8.82 -15.16
N ASN A 261 -11.32 -9.72 -15.79
CA ASN A 261 -9.87 -9.60 -15.95
C ASN A 261 -9.48 -8.30 -16.67
N LEU A 262 -10.19 -7.96 -17.76
CA LEU A 262 -9.97 -6.72 -18.50
C LEU A 262 -10.27 -5.50 -17.62
N VAL A 263 -11.44 -5.45 -17.00
CA VAL A 263 -11.85 -4.28 -16.21
C VAL A 263 -11.01 -4.14 -14.93
N ALA A 264 -10.54 -5.24 -14.34
CA ALA A 264 -9.61 -5.23 -13.21
C ALA A 264 -8.22 -4.73 -13.59
N HIS A 265 -7.67 -5.13 -14.74
CA HIS A 265 -6.41 -4.58 -15.25
C HIS A 265 -6.54 -3.06 -15.45
N LEU A 266 -7.59 -2.61 -16.16
CA LEU A 266 -7.84 -1.19 -16.38
C LEU A 266 -7.98 -0.42 -15.06
N ALA A 267 -8.71 -0.97 -14.09
CA ALA A 267 -8.93 -0.36 -12.77
C ALA A 267 -7.63 -0.27 -11.95
N LEU A 268 -6.89 -1.38 -11.80
CA LEU A 268 -5.64 -1.44 -11.04
C LEU A 268 -4.53 -0.58 -11.67
N SER A 269 -4.55 -0.38 -12.99
CA SER A 269 -3.63 0.53 -13.70
C SER A 269 -4.00 2.02 -13.60
N THR A 270 -5.13 2.39 -12.98
CA THR A 270 -5.46 3.81 -12.79
C THR A 270 -4.55 4.47 -11.75
N GLN A 271 -4.20 5.75 -11.92
CA GLN A 271 -3.47 6.51 -10.91
C GLN A 271 -4.20 6.53 -9.56
N GLN A 272 -5.54 6.53 -9.57
CA GLN A 272 -6.38 6.40 -8.38
C GLN A 272 -6.07 5.10 -7.61
N ALA A 273 -6.09 3.95 -8.28
CA ALA A 273 -5.77 2.66 -7.65
C ALA A 273 -4.30 2.56 -7.22
N GLN A 274 -3.37 3.09 -8.02
CA GLN A 274 -1.93 3.11 -7.69
C GLN A 274 -1.68 3.94 -6.41
N ASN A 275 -2.20 5.16 -6.34
CA ASN A 275 -2.14 5.98 -5.12
C ASN A 275 -2.83 5.31 -3.93
N ALA A 276 -3.91 4.54 -4.15
CA ALA A 276 -4.58 3.79 -3.10
C ALA A 276 -3.73 2.59 -2.61
N MET A 277 -2.99 1.92 -3.48
CA MET A 277 -2.01 0.89 -3.11
C MET A 277 -0.81 1.50 -2.38
N GLU A 278 -0.31 2.67 -2.79
CA GLU A 278 0.72 3.41 -2.04
C GLU A 278 0.24 3.75 -0.62
N LYS A 279 -0.98 4.30 -0.48
CA LYS A 279 -1.62 4.51 0.83
C LYS A 279 -1.77 3.22 1.61
N LEU A 280 -2.16 2.13 0.97
CA LEU A 280 -2.29 0.81 1.63
C LEU A 280 -0.94 0.34 2.20
N ASN A 281 0.18 0.62 1.53
CA ASN A 281 1.53 0.35 2.04
C ASN A 281 1.98 1.29 3.19
N THR A 282 1.12 2.23 3.62
CA THR A 282 1.34 3.13 4.77
C THR A 282 0.22 2.97 5.80
N PRO A 283 0.54 2.54 7.04
CA PRO A 283 -0.28 1.77 8.04
C PRO A 283 -1.76 1.34 7.84
N GLU A 284 -2.38 1.46 6.67
CA GLU A 284 -3.79 1.18 6.42
C GLU A 284 -4.07 -0.33 6.39
N GLU A 285 -5.16 -0.77 7.04
CA GLU A 285 -5.57 -2.17 6.98
C GLU A 285 -6.37 -2.51 5.70
N SER A 286 -6.93 -1.50 5.03
CA SER A 286 -7.81 -1.67 3.88
C SER A 286 -8.03 -0.35 3.16
N VAL A 287 -8.08 -0.38 1.83
CA VAL A 287 -8.57 0.74 1.01
C VAL A 287 -9.71 0.29 0.11
N SER A 288 -10.58 1.21 -0.27
CA SER A 288 -11.72 0.96 -1.17
C SER A 288 -11.84 2.10 -2.15
N GLU A 289 -11.73 1.80 -3.44
CA GLU A 289 -11.82 2.78 -4.51
C GLU A 289 -13.07 2.54 -5.36
N GLU A 290 -13.78 3.62 -5.68
CA GLU A 290 -14.85 3.64 -6.68
C GLU A 290 -14.30 4.29 -7.95
N ILE A 291 -14.09 3.48 -8.99
CA ILE A 291 -13.46 3.91 -10.24
C ILE A 291 -14.56 4.07 -11.29
N SER A 292 -14.69 5.27 -11.85
CA SER A 292 -15.78 5.59 -12.77
C SER A 292 -15.58 4.98 -14.16
N THR A 293 -16.70 4.76 -14.83
CA THR A 293 -16.71 4.25 -16.21
C THR A 293 -16.06 5.23 -17.18
N GLU A 294 -16.01 6.52 -16.87
CA GLU A 294 -15.35 7.56 -17.66
C GLU A 294 -13.83 7.39 -17.63
N ILE A 295 -13.26 7.10 -16.45
CA ILE A 295 -11.83 6.77 -16.28
C ILE A 295 -11.51 5.46 -17.04
N LEU A 296 -12.34 4.43 -16.89
CA LEU A 296 -12.15 3.15 -17.58
C LEU A 296 -12.32 3.27 -19.11
N LYS A 297 -13.23 4.12 -19.60
CA LYS A 297 -13.39 4.44 -21.03
C LYS A 297 -12.16 5.13 -21.60
N ALA A 298 -11.45 5.95 -20.81
CA ALA A 298 -10.17 6.51 -21.23
C ALA A 298 -9.08 5.42 -21.28
N ALA A 299 -8.98 4.60 -20.21
CA ALA A 299 -7.97 3.55 -20.08
C ALA A 299 -8.11 2.42 -21.13
N VAL A 300 -9.31 2.11 -21.62
CA VAL A 300 -9.52 1.03 -22.62
C VAL A 300 -9.20 1.43 -24.06
N LYS A 301 -9.10 2.75 -24.38
CA LYS A 301 -8.86 3.22 -25.76
C LYS A 301 -7.65 2.59 -26.46
N PRO A 302 -6.47 2.41 -25.81
CA PRO A 302 -5.31 1.76 -26.44
C PRO A 302 -5.58 0.33 -26.91
N TYR A 303 -6.49 -0.39 -26.23
CA TYR A 303 -6.90 -1.76 -26.57
C TYR A 303 -7.86 -1.83 -27.76
N ARG A 304 -8.34 -0.69 -28.28
CA ARG A 304 -9.37 -0.59 -29.35
C ARG A 304 -10.65 -1.40 -29.05
N ALA A 305 -10.93 -1.59 -27.76
CA ALA A 305 -12.05 -2.38 -27.27
C ALA A 305 -13.11 -1.47 -26.60
N ALA A 306 -14.36 -1.92 -26.60
CA ALA A 306 -15.39 -1.34 -25.73
C ALA A 306 -15.24 -1.91 -24.31
N LEU A 307 -15.72 -1.17 -23.30
CA LEU A 307 -15.86 -1.75 -21.97
C LEU A 307 -16.92 -2.88 -21.99
N PRO A 308 -16.68 -3.98 -21.27
CA PRO A 308 -17.70 -5.01 -21.06
C PRO A 308 -18.96 -4.46 -20.40
N LYS A 309 -20.08 -5.14 -20.64
CA LYS A 309 -21.33 -4.91 -19.89
C LYS A 309 -21.38 -5.76 -18.62
N ALA A 310 -22.31 -5.45 -17.73
CA ALA A 310 -22.56 -6.20 -16.51
C ALA A 310 -24.04 -6.60 -16.40
N LYS A 311 -24.34 -7.51 -15.48
CA LYS A 311 -25.68 -8.02 -15.18
C LYS A 311 -25.96 -8.00 -13.69
N LEU A 312 -27.25 -7.99 -13.35
CA LEU A 312 -27.75 -8.24 -12.02
C LEU A 312 -28.32 -9.66 -11.97
N TYR A 313 -27.82 -10.44 -11.02
CA TYR A 313 -28.25 -11.80 -10.72
C TYR A 313 -29.15 -11.77 -9.48
N ASP A 314 -30.27 -12.49 -9.55
CA ASP A 314 -31.22 -12.60 -8.45
C ASP A 314 -30.72 -13.60 -7.39
N CYS A 315 -31.41 -13.72 -6.26
CA CYS A 315 -31.02 -14.59 -5.14
C CYS A 315 -30.98 -16.10 -5.48
N ASP A 316 -31.53 -16.50 -6.63
CA ASP A 316 -31.42 -17.86 -7.19
C ASP A 316 -30.23 -18.02 -8.16
N GLY A 317 -29.41 -16.97 -8.33
CA GLY A 317 -28.27 -16.97 -9.25
C GLY A 317 -28.65 -16.84 -10.72
N ILE A 318 -29.91 -16.55 -11.04
CA ILE A 318 -30.38 -16.33 -12.41
C ILE A 318 -30.42 -14.82 -12.69
N SER A 319 -29.88 -14.38 -13.82
CA SER A 319 -30.04 -13.00 -14.29
C SER A 319 -31.21 -12.90 -15.25
N ARG A 320 -32.31 -12.28 -14.79
CA ARG A 320 -33.50 -11.99 -15.61
C ARG A 320 -33.44 -10.64 -16.33
N GLN A 321 -32.46 -9.79 -16.02
CA GLN A 321 -32.29 -8.48 -16.65
C GLN A 321 -31.37 -8.54 -17.86
N GLU A 322 -31.57 -7.60 -18.79
CA GLU A 322 -30.63 -7.35 -19.88
C GLU A 322 -29.25 -6.90 -19.37
N LYS A 323 -28.24 -7.09 -20.21
CA LYS A 323 -26.87 -6.61 -19.97
C LYS A 323 -26.84 -5.08 -20.03
N LYS A 324 -26.38 -4.44 -18.96
CA LYS A 324 -26.33 -2.98 -18.80
C LYS A 324 -24.89 -2.50 -18.75
N ASP A 325 -24.69 -1.24 -19.13
CA ASP A 325 -23.44 -0.55 -18.84
C ASP A 325 -23.41 -0.26 -17.34
N PHE A 326 -22.25 -0.44 -16.71
CA PHE A 326 -22.06 -0.07 -15.29
C PHE A 326 -21.69 1.42 -15.18
N LEU A 327 -21.92 2.01 -14.00
CA LEU A 327 -21.57 3.40 -13.70
C LEU A 327 -20.15 3.48 -13.16
N THR A 328 -19.82 2.58 -12.24
CA THR A 328 -18.52 2.51 -11.56
C THR A 328 -18.15 1.06 -11.30
N VAL A 329 -16.89 0.79 -10.94
CA VAL A 329 -16.48 -0.46 -10.31
C VAL A 329 -16.00 -0.18 -8.89
N ILE A 330 -16.39 -1.05 -7.96
CA ILE A 330 -15.93 -1.01 -6.58
C ILE A 330 -14.75 -1.98 -6.44
N LEU A 331 -13.61 -1.47 -6.01
CA LEU A 331 -12.36 -2.19 -5.83
C LEU A 331 -11.93 -2.10 -4.36
N VAL A 332 -12.00 -3.21 -3.63
CA VAL A 332 -11.57 -3.27 -2.22
C VAL A 332 -10.24 -4.02 -2.13
N MET A 333 -9.22 -3.34 -1.60
CA MET A 333 -7.84 -3.81 -1.57
C MET A 333 -7.29 -3.92 -0.14
N ARG A 334 -6.45 -4.94 0.08
CA ARG A 334 -5.73 -5.24 1.32
C ARG A 334 -4.35 -5.84 1.00
N HIS A 335 -3.58 -6.15 2.04
CA HIS A 335 -2.41 -7.03 1.92
C HIS A 335 -2.85 -8.50 1.94
N HIS A 336 -2.11 -9.36 1.24
CA HIS A 336 -2.20 -10.81 1.45
C HIS A 336 -1.74 -11.18 2.87
N GLN A 337 -2.28 -12.26 3.44
CA GLN A 337 -1.87 -12.73 4.76
C GLN A 337 -0.36 -13.06 4.82
N ASN A 338 0.32 -12.52 5.82
CA ASN A 338 1.77 -12.56 6.04
C ASN A 338 2.60 -11.92 4.91
N LYS A 339 2.02 -10.96 4.17
CA LYS A 339 2.67 -10.23 3.06
C LYS A 339 2.76 -8.71 3.23
N MET A 340 2.13 -8.14 4.26
CA MET A 340 2.19 -6.69 4.55
C MET A 340 3.62 -6.12 4.69
N CYS A 341 4.62 -6.95 5.01
CA CYS A 341 6.04 -6.56 5.03
C CYS A 341 6.87 -7.11 3.85
N MET A 342 6.29 -7.34 2.67
CA MET A 342 7.01 -7.82 1.48
C MET A 342 6.90 -6.78 0.35
N PRO A 343 7.91 -5.92 0.12
CA PRO A 343 7.84 -4.83 -0.88
C PRO A 343 7.37 -5.25 -2.28
N ASP A 344 7.72 -6.47 -2.69
CA ASP A 344 7.36 -7.05 -3.99
C ASP A 344 6.04 -7.83 -4.01
N ALA A 345 5.27 -7.90 -2.92
CA ALA A 345 4.02 -8.66 -2.91
C ALA A 345 2.87 -7.89 -3.58
N ASP A 346 2.12 -8.61 -4.41
CA ASP A 346 0.96 -8.09 -5.13
C ASP A 346 -0.17 -7.70 -4.17
N VAL A 347 -1.03 -6.78 -4.61
CA VAL A 347 -2.23 -6.37 -3.86
C VAL A 347 -3.23 -7.51 -3.73
N PHE A 348 -3.80 -7.68 -2.54
CA PHE A 348 -4.94 -8.58 -2.33
C PHE A 348 -6.23 -7.87 -2.69
N VAL A 349 -6.99 -8.43 -3.63
CA VAL A 349 -8.31 -7.90 -4.01
C VAL A 349 -9.39 -8.65 -3.23
N VAL A 350 -9.94 -8.01 -2.20
CA VAL A 350 -10.98 -8.60 -1.33
C VAL A 350 -12.26 -8.86 -2.10
N THR A 351 -12.69 -7.87 -2.89
CA THR A 351 -13.79 -7.99 -3.83
C THR A 351 -13.65 -6.94 -4.93
N PHE A 352 -14.20 -7.24 -6.11
CA PHE A 352 -14.15 -6.37 -7.28
C PHE A 352 -15.40 -6.56 -8.15
N TYR A 353 -16.29 -5.56 -8.17
CA TYR A 353 -17.61 -5.70 -8.78
C TYR A 353 -18.11 -4.44 -9.50
N PRO A 354 -18.93 -4.60 -10.56
CA PRO A 354 -19.54 -3.48 -11.28
C PRO A 354 -20.77 -2.97 -10.51
N PHE A 355 -20.93 -1.65 -10.42
CA PHE A 355 -22.11 -1.01 -9.83
C PHE A 355 -23.03 -0.46 -10.93
N LEU A 356 -24.31 -0.85 -10.89
CA LEU A 356 -25.31 -0.51 -11.91
C LEU A 356 -26.21 0.70 -11.56
N GLY A 357 -25.87 1.45 -10.50
CA GLY A 357 -26.68 2.57 -10.00
C GLY A 357 -27.73 2.17 -8.96
N LYS A 358 -28.56 3.14 -8.54
CA LYS A 358 -29.62 2.97 -7.52
C LYS A 358 -30.80 2.13 -8.02
N TYR A 359 -30.58 0.83 -8.16
CA TYR A 359 -31.60 -0.16 -7.87
C TYR A 359 -31.02 -1.15 -6.86
N LEU A 360 -31.73 -1.32 -5.73
CA LEU A 360 -31.62 -2.40 -4.74
C LEU A 360 -30.59 -2.22 -3.61
N PHE A 361 -31.07 -1.61 -2.52
CA PHE A 361 -30.79 -2.13 -1.17
C PHE A 361 -32.00 -2.08 -0.21
N TYR A 362 -33.06 -1.33 -0.55
CA TYR A 362 -34.31 -1.31 0.22
C TYR A 362 -35.48 -1.84 -0.60
N GLY A 363 -36.28 -2.72 0.02
CA GLY A 363 -37.62 -3.05 -0.45
C GLY A 363 -38.61 -1.94 -0.10
N LYS A 364 -39.76 -1.95 -0.78
CA LYS A 364 -40.78 -0.89 -0.84
C LYS A 364 -40.30 0.43 -1.48
N ILE A 365 -40.78 0.66 -2.69
CA ILE A 365 -41.41 1.94 -3.02
C ILE A 365 -42.90 1.62 -3.04
N GLU A 366 -43.66 2.24 -2.13
CA GLU A 366 -45.11 2.33 -2.27
C GLU A 366 -45.40 3.65 -2.99
N GLN A 367 -46.05 3.51 -4.16
CA GLN A 367 -46.72 4.51 -5.01
C GLN A 367 -45.99 5.84 -5.23
#